data_AF-A0A538DBR2-F1
#
_entry.id   AF-A0A538DBR2-F1
#
_cell.length_a   1.000
_cell.length_b   1.000
_cell.length_c   1.000
_cell.angle_alpha   90.00
_cell.angle_beta   90.00
_cell.angle_gamma   90.00
#
_symmetry.space_group_name_H-M   'P 1'
#
loop_
_entity.id
_entity.type
_entity.pdbx_description
1 polymer ?
#
loop_
_entity_poly.entity_id
_entity_poly.type
_entity_poly.pdbx_seq_one_letter_code
_entity_poly.pdbx_strand_id
1 'polypeptide(L)' 'KLNESYVKPDRRDSETIPEHTVPKGNYLMLGDNRASSCDSRRWGTVPRKNLIGPVFAVYWPPGRLGFK' A
#
# COMPACT_ATOMS: atom_id res chain seq x y z
N LYS A 1 -6.14 13.87 -10.87
CA LYS A 1 -6.90 12.75 -10.27
C LYS A 1 -6.65 11.52 -11.15
N LEU A 2 -6.16 10.41 -10.60
CA LEU A 2 -5.80 9.22 -11.40
C LEU A 2 -7.07 8.55 -11.96
N ASN A 3 -6.98 8.02 -13.18
CA ASN A 3 -8.07 7.27 -13.79
C ASN A 3 -7.95 5.78 -13.44
N GLU A 4 -8.69 5.33 -12.44
CA GLU A 4 -8.67 3.95 -11.95
C GLU A 4 -9.99 3.23 -12.34
N SER A 5 -10.17 2.97 -13.64
CA SER A 5 -11.39 2.34 -14.19
C SER A 5 -11.64 0.92 -13.65
N TYR A 6 -10.61 0.25 -13.15
CA TYR A 6 -10.70 -1.08 -12.53
C TYR A 6 -11.25 -1.03 -11.09
N VAL A 7 -11.33 0.14 -10.46
CA VAL A 7 -11.87 0.30 -9.10
C VAL A 7 -13.36 0.64 -9.19
N LYS A 8 -14.20 -0.28 -8.70
CA LYS A 8 -15.63 -0.05 -8.60
C LYS A 8 -15.91 1.21 -7.76
N PRO A 9 -16.91 2.05 -8.11
CA PRO A 9 -17.16 3.31 -7.42
C PRO A 9 -17.33 3.20 -5.90
N ASP A 10 -17.95 2.13 -5.42
CA ASP A 10 -18.18 1.82 -4.00
C ASP A 10 -16.90 1.47 -3.22
N ARG A 11 -15.83 1.09 -3.93
CA ARG A 11 -14.53 0.75 -3.34
C ARG A 11 -13.47 1.83 -3.55
N ARG A 12 -13.86 2.98 -4.10
CA ARG A 12 -12.94 4.08 -4.29
C ARG A 12 -12.57 4.65 -2.94
N ASP A 13 -11.27 4.83 -2.79
CA ASP A 13 -10.69 5.49 -1.66
C ASP A 13 -11.13 6.96 -1.61
N SER A 14 -11.48 7.44 -0.42
CA SER A 14 -11.80 8.84 -0.17
C SER A 14 -10.62 9.61 0.43
N GLU A 15 -9.58 8.91 0.90
CA GLU A 15 -8.43 9.53 1.55
C GLU A 15 -7.35 9.88 0.53
N THR A 16 -7.10 11.17 0.35
CA THR A 16 -5.96 11.66 -0.42
C THR A 16 -5.06 12.51 0.47
N ILE A 17 -3.76 12.44 0.20
CA ILE A 17 -2.77 13.34 0.80
C ILE A 17 -2.35 14.41 -0.21
N PRO A 18 -1.90 15.59 0.25
CA PRO A 18 -1.32 16.59 -0.62
C PRO A 18 -0.13 16.03 -1.40
N GLU A 19 0.10 16.59 -2.58
CA GLU A 19 1.31 16.31 -3.35
C GLU A 19 2.53 16.71 -2.52
N HIS A 20 3.45 15.77 -2.34
CA HIS A 20 4.70 16.00 -1.64
C HIS A 20 5.76 15.02 -2.15
N THR A 21 7.02 15.43 -2.03
CA THR A 21 8.16 14.57 -2.37
C THR A 21 8.50 13.68 -1.17
N VAL A 22 8.59 12.37 -1.39
CA VAL A 22 9.02 11.41 -0.36
C VAL A 22 10.49 11.70 0.00
N PRO A 23 10.82 11.94 1.28
CA PRO A 23 12.19 12.21 1.68
C PRO A 23 13.14 11.06 1.33
N LYS A 24 14.40 11.38 1.04
CA LYS A 24 15.43 10.37 0.74
C LYS A 24 15.50 9.33 1.87
N GLY A 25 15.56 8.05 1.50
CA GLY A 25 15.63 6.94 2.45
C GLY A 25 14.32 6.63 3.18
N ASN A 26 13.22 7.26 2.78
CA ASN A 26 11.88 6.94 3.24
C ASN A 26 11.04 6.34 2.11
N TYR A 27 9.95 5.68 2.50
CA TYR A 27 9.05 4.95 1.61
C TYR A 27 7.61 5.34 1.92
N LEU A 28 6.84 5.62 0.87
CA LEU A 28 5.39 5.76 0.96
C LEU A 28 4.76 4.37 0.86
N MET A 29 4.04 3.94 1.90
CA MET A 29 3.38 2.64 1.94
C MET A 29 1.88 2.80 1.73
N LEU A 30 1.31 2.03 0.81
CA LEU A 30 -0.13 2.00 0.52
C LEU A 30 -0.60 0.55 0.53
N GLY A 31 -1.67 0.27 1.26
CA GLY A 31 -2.31 -1.05 1.24
C GLY A 31 -3.16 -1.24 -0.01
N ASP A 32 -3.33 -2.50 -0.43
CA ASP A 32 -4.18 -2.83 -1.58
C ASP A 32 -5.66 -2.54 -1.31
N ASN A 33 -6.11 -2.80 -0.07
CA ASN A 33 -7.46 -2.44 0.37
C ASN A 33 -7.53 -0.97 0.80
N ARG A 34 -7.42 -0.06 -0.18
CA ARG A 34 -7.21 1.39 0.03
C ARG A 34 -8.18 2.02 1.01
N ALA A 35 -9.49 1.77 0.85
CA ALA A 35 -10.54 2.37 1.67
C ALA A 35 -10.53 1.89 3.14
N SER A 36 -9.85 0.79 3.46
CA SER A 36 -9.79 0.24 4.82
C SER A 36 -8.35 0.06 5.34
N SER A 37 -7.38 0.65 4.68
CA SER A 37 -5.97 0.55 5.05
C SER A 37 -5.56 1.77 5.86
N CYS A 38 -5.05 1.55 7.08
CA CYS A 38 -4.38 2.58 7.87
C CYS A 38 -2.89 2.59 7.50
N ASP A 39 -2.53 3.36 6.47
CA ASP A 39 -1.17 3.40 5.92
C ASP A 39 -0.57 4.81 5.89
N SER A 40 0.45 5.04 5.07
CA SER A 40 1.20 6.30 5.06
C SER A 40 0.36 7.54 4.81
N ARG A 41 -0.86 7.39 4.27
CA ARG A 41 -1.84 8.48 4.16
C ARG A 41 -2.23 9.07 5.53
N ARG A 42 -2.16 8.27 6.61
CA ARG A 42 -2.54 8.66 7.98
C ARG A 42 -1.35 8.94 8.90
N TRP A 43 -0.29 8.13 8.80
CA TRP A 43 0.84 8.19 9.73
C TRP A 43 2.18 8.60 9.08
N GLY A 44 2.20 8.92 7.78
CA GLY A 44 3.39 9.42 7.08
C GLY A 44 4.31 8.34 6.49
N THR A 45 5.51 8.71 6.08
CA THR A 45 6.44 7.80 5.37
C THR A 45 7.25 6.92 6.33
N VAL A 46 7.72 5.76 5.86
CA VAL A 46 8.51 4.79 6.64
C VAL A 46 10.00 4.89 6.30
N PRO A 47 10.91 5.02 7.28
CA PRO A 47 12.35 5.02 7.01
C PRO A 47 12.86 3.62 6.63
N ARG A 48 13.86 3.56 5.73
CA ARG A 48 14.50 2.31 5.24
C ARG A 48 14.88 1.32 6.34
N LYS A 49 15.32 1.80 7.50
CA LYS A 49 15.75 0.97 8.63
C LYS A 49 14.63 0.11 9.24
N ASN A 50 13.36 0.49 9.02
CA ASN A 50 12.20 -0.26 9.50
C ASN A 50 11.77 -1.36 8.52
N LEU A 51 12.36 -1.43 7.31
CA LEU A 51 12.03 -2.44 6.31
C LEU A 51 12.87 -3.69 6.54
N ILE A 52 12.20 -4.83 6.78
CA ILE A 52 12.83 -6.14 6.93
C ILE A 52 13.13 -6.75 5.56
N GLY A 53 12.11 -6.87 4.68
CA GLY A 53 12.27 -7.47 3.36
C GLY A 53 10.96 -7.55 2.57
N PRO A 54 11.04 -7.96 1.28
CA PRO A 54 9.87 -8.13 0.43
C PRO A 54 9.09 -9.41 0.78
N VAL A 55 7.78 -9.40 0.54
CA VAL A 55 6.96 -10.61 0.53
C VAL A 55 7.26 -11.41 -0.73
N PHE A 56 7.67 -12.67 -0.58
CA PHE A 56 8.08 -13.55 -1.69
C PHE A 56 7.23 -14.83 -1.82
N ALA A 57 6.41 -15.17 -0.82
CA ALA A 57 5.55 -16.35 -0.86
C ALA A 57 4.30 -16.16 -0.01
N VAL A 58 3.24 -16.88 -0.38
CA VAL A 58 2.03 -17.10 0.42
C VAL A 58 1.93 -18.59 0.65
N TYR A 59 1.92 -19.03 1.91
CA TYR A 59 1.88 -20.46 2.25
C TYR A 59 0.52 -20.93 2.79
N TRP A 60 -0.38 -20.01 3.16
CA TRP A 60 -1.68 -20.33 3.76
C TRP A 60 -2.81 -19.47 3.17
N PRO A 61 -4.03 -20.03 2.99
CA PRO A 61 -4.41 -21.44 3.12
C PRO A 61 -3.71 -22.33 2.07
N PRO A 62 -3.60 -23.66 2.28
CA PRO A 62 -2.76 -24.53 1.45
C PRO A 62 -3.11 -24.47 -0.06
N GLY A 63 -4.39 -24.30 -0.40
CA GLY A 63 -4.84 -24.13 -1.78
C GLY A 63 -4.48 -22.78 -2.44
N ARG A 64 -3.78 -21.90 -1.73
CA ARG A 64 -3.27 -20.62 -2.23
C ARG A 64 -1.75 -20.54 -2.16
N LEU A 65 -1.06 -21.69 -2.03
CA LEU A 65 0.40 -21.72 -2.08
C LEU A 65 0.87 -21.08 -3.38
N GLY A 66 1.70 -20.04 -3.26
CA GLY A 66 2.20 -19.28 -4.38
C GLY A 66 3.49 -18.57 -4.04
N PHE A 67 4.34 -18.41 -5.05
CA PHE A 67 5.59 -17.66 -4.98
C PHE A 67 5.50 -16.46 -5.90
N LYS A 68 6.19 -15.37 -5.54
CA LYS A 68 6.27 -14.18 -6.38
C LYS A 68 7.29 -14.35 -7.50
#